data_AF-A0A3N0YVB7-F1
#
_entry.id   AF-A0A3N0YVB7-F1
#
_cell.length_a   1.000
_cell.length_b   1.000
_cell.length_c   1.000
_cell.angle_alpha   90.00
_cell.angle_beta   90.00
_cell.angle_gamma   90.00
#
_symmetry.space_group_name_H-M   'P 1'
#
loop_
_entity.id
_entity.type
_entity.pdbx_description
1 polymer ?
#
loop_
_entity_poly.entity_id
_entity_poly.type
_entity_poly.pdbx_seq_one_letter_code
_entity_poly.pdbx_strand_id
1 'polypeptide(L)'
;MKVTIVKEQQVTVMIDGRISVMVLLHRVWKKHPVQVDFLGIYMSNDNKYSAKVHGLIGQFAQEPEVKVYSVHEGADPKKKEAIMEVKGNKLAVTRGWQKDYRRDKKRGSDVYCWFIHNNGKGFVDGSYTNYILPQLDSFLSAL
;
A
#
# COMPACT_ATOMS: atom_id res chain seq x y z
N MET A 1 0.62 -0.59 25.90
CA MET A 1 1.62 -1.51 25.29
C MET A 1 2.35 -0.76 24.19
N LYS A 2 3.70 -0.77 24.19
CA LYS A 2 4.52 -0.15 23.14
C LYS A 2 5.28 -1.25 22.42
N VAL A 3 5.22 -1.27 21.09
CA VAL A 3 5.93 -2.24 20.25
C VAL A 3 6.96 -1.47 19.42
N THR A 4 8.21 -1.93 19.46
CA THR A 4 9.31 -1.35 18.68
C THR A 4 9.77 -2.35 17.64
N ILE A 5 9.83 -1.92 16.37
CA ILE A 5 10.35 -2.74 15.27
C ILE A 5 11.75 -2.23 14.94
N VAL A 6 12.74 -3.13 14.99
CA VAL A 6 14.12 -2.83 14.60
C VAL A 6 14.39 -3.28 13.16
N LYS A 7 15.48 -2.81 12.57
CA LYS A 7 15.85 -3.12 11.17
C LYS A 7 15.84 -4.64 10.92
N GLU A 8 15.32 -5.04 9.76
CA GLU A 8 15.19 -6.46 9.31
C GLU A 8 14.29 -7.35 10.19
N GLN A 9 13.59 -6.75 11.17
CA GLN A 9 12.58 -7.43 11.98
C GLN A 9 11.18 -7.02 11.55
N GLN A 10 10.22 -7.90 11.84
CA GLN A 10 8.82 -7.69 11.56
C GLN A 10 8.00 -8.07 12.78
N VAL A 11 6.78 -7.52 12.84
CA VAL A 11 5.77 -7.94 13.80
C VAL A 11 4.58 -8.44 13.00
N THR A 12 4.10 -9.64 13.33
CA THR A 12 2.82 -10.13 12.82
C THR A 12 1.77 -9.95 13.91
N VAL A 13 0.75 -9.17 13.61
CA VAL A 13 -0.42 -8.97 14.47
C VAL A 13 -1.52 -9.90 13.98
N MET A 14 -1.98 -10.77 14.88
CA MET A 14 -3.10 -11.67 14.64
C MET A 14 -4.31 -11.17 15.45
N ILE A 15 -5.48 -11.07 14.80
CA ILE A 15 -6.73 -10.65 15.44
C ILE A 15 -7.75 -11.78 15.24
N ASP A 16 -8.23 -12.35 16.34
CA ASP A 16 -9.25 -13.42 16.38
C ASP A 16 -8.92 -14.63 15.49
N GLY A 17 -7.64 -14.87 15.17
CA GLY A 17 -7.21 -15.92 14.23
C GLY A 17 -7.70 -15.74 12.78
N ARG A 18 -8.39 -14.64 12.48
CA ARG A 18 -9.05 -14.37 11.18
C ARG A 18 -8.35 -13.32 10.35
N ILE A 19 -7.59 -12.45 11.00
CA ILE A 19 -6.87 -11.35 10.36
C ILE A 19 -5.40 -11.47 10.77
N SER A 20 -4.54 -11.47 9.77
CA SER A 20 -3.08 -11.42 9.91
C SER A 20 -2.54 -10.18 9.20
N VAL A 21 -1.78 -9.37 9.94
CA VAL A 21 -1.11 -8.18 9.40
C VAL A 21 0.35 -8.23 9.79
N MET A 22 1.24 -8.24 8.81
CA MET A 22 2.67 -8.10 9.02
C MET A 22 3.07 -6.63 8.88
N VAL A 23 3.77 -6.10 9.88
CA VAL A 23 4.37 -4.77 9.86
C VAL A 23 5.89 -4.93 9.82
N LEU A 24 6.53 -4.25 8.86
CA LEU A 24 7.97 -4.33 8.61
C LEU A 24 8.55 -2.92 8.50
N LEU A 25 9.67 -2.67 9.18
CA LEU A 25 10.39 -1.41 9.04
C LEU A 25 11.34 -1.46 7.84
N HIS A 26 11.07 -0.61 6.85
CA HIS A 26 11.95 -0.34 5.72
C HIS A 26 12.88 0.79 6.06
N ARG A 27 14.18 0.50 6.10
CA ARG A 27 15.21 1.52 6.29
C ARG A 27 15.95 1.79 5.01
N VAL A 28 16.02 3.07 4.66
CA VAL A 28 16.87 3.55 3.56
C VAL A 28 18.26 3.87 4.10
N TRP A 29 19.26 3.96 3.21
CA TRP A 29 20.56 4.44 3.64
C TRP A 29 20.47 5.93 4.03
N LYS A 30 21.43 6.39 4.87
CA LYS A 30 21.44 7.77 5.36
C LYS A 30 21.48 8.78 4.22
N LYS A 31 20.67 9.84 4.31
CA LYS A 31 20.56 10.93 3.30
C LYS A 31 20.12 10.46 1.91
N HIS A 32 19.26 9.44 1.83
CA HIS A 32 18.64 9.06 0.56
C HIS A 32 17.86 10.27 -0.02
N PRO A 33 18.07 10.62 -1.31
CA PRO A 33 17.56 11.89 -1.85
C PRO A 33 16.04 11.96 -1.98
N VAL A 34 15.36 10.82 -2.07
CA VAL A 34 13.92 10.74 -2.40
C VAL A 34 13.10 9.76 -1.55
N GLN A 35 13.73 8.98 -0.69
CA GLN A 35 13.04 7.96 0.12
C GLN A 35 13.39 8.18 1.58
N VAL A 36 12.45 7.88 2.45
CA VAL A 36 12.59 7.95 3.91
C VAL A 36 12.33 6.57 4.48
N ASP A 37 12.74 6.35 5.74
CA ASP A 37 12.33 5.16 6.47
C ASP A 37 10.80 5.13 6.56
N PHE A 38 10.20 3.95 6.34
CA PHE A 38 8.75 3.79 6.43
C PHE A 38 8.36 2.42 6.99
N LEU A 39 7.15 2.33 7.55
CA LEU A 39 6.55 1.07 7.94
C LEU A 39 5.72 0.51 6.78
N GLY A 40 6.11 -0.65 6.28
CA GLY A 40 5.32 -1.42 5.33
C GLY A 40 4.28 -2.25 6.08
N ILE A 41 3.03 -2.17 5.63
CA ILE A 41 1.91 -2.97 6.16
C ILE A 41 1.51 -3.97 5.08
N TYR A 42 1.59 -5.26 5.41
CA TYR A 42 1.31 -6.36 4.50
C TYR A 42 0.17 -7.19 5.04
N MET A 43 -0.87 -7.35 4.23
CA MET A 43 -2.07 -8.08 4.58
C MET A 43 -2.25 -9.24 3.62
N SER A 44 -2.78 -10.34 4.14
CA SER A 44 -3.17 -11.46 3.31
C SER A 44 -4.54 -11.20 2.67
N ASN A 45 -4.75 -11.75 1.48
CA ASN A 45 -6.03 -11.66 0.77
C ASN A 45 -7.11 -12.59 1.34
N ASP A 46 -6.75 -13.51 2.22
CA ASP A 46 -7.67 -14.42 2.93
C ASP A 46 -8.12 -13.88 4.30
N ASN A 47 -7.70 -12.67 4.68
CA ASN A 47 -8.14 -12.01 5.90
C ASN A 47 -9.67 -11.85 5.90
N LYS A 48 -10.31 -12.32 6.98
CA LYS A 48 -11.77 -12.23 7.14
C LYS A 48 -12.14 -11.03 7.98
N TYR A 49 -12.44 -9.92 7.31
CA TYR A 49 -12.87 -8.69 7.96
C TYR A 49 -14.36 -8.74 8.35
N SER A 50 -14.72 -7.95 9.37
CA SER A 50 -16.13 -7.71 9.74
C SER A 50 -16.86 -6.95 8.64
N ALA A 51 -18.19 -7.15 8.53
CA ALA A 51 -19.04 -6.37 7.63
C ALA A 51 -19.02 -4.85 7.91
N LYS A 52 -18.51 -4.41 9.07
CA LYS A 52 -18.35 -3.00 9.45
C LYS A 52 -16.96 -2.43 9.13
N VAL A 53 -16.09 -3.18 8.47
CA VAL A 53 -14.74 -2.69 8.10
C VAL A 53 -14.86 -1.47 7.19
N HIS A 54 -14.02 -0.45 7.41
CA HIS A 54 -14.07 0.81 6.67
C HIS A 54 -12.64 1.35 6.42
N GLY A 55 -12.54 2.55 5.83
CA GLY A 55 -11.26 3.18 5.50
C GLY A 55 -10.57 2.49 4.31
N LEU A 56 -9.25 2.61 4.21
CA LEU A 56 -8.49 1.97 3.12
C LEU A 56 -8.57 0.44 3.20
N ILE A 57 -8.45 -0.13 4.40
CA ILE A 57 -8.53 -1.59 4.60
C ILE A 57 -9.90 -2.10 4.15
N GLY A 58 -10.99 -1.43 4.54
CA GLY A 58 -12.32 -1.86 4.15
C GLY A 58 -12.57 -1.78 2.64
N GLN A 59 -12.02 -0.76 1.97
CA GLN A 59 -12.14 -0.63 0.51
C GLN A 59 -11.45 -1.75 -0.27
N PHE A 60 -10.40 -2.35 0.29
CA PHE A 60 -9.67 -3.45 -0.33
C PHE A 60 -9.94 -4.80 0.33
N ALA A 61 -10.87 -4.87 1.30
CA ALA A 61 -11.35 -6.12 1.86
C ALA A 61 -12.08 -6.97 0.80
N GLN A 62 -12.70 -6.29 -0.17
CA GLN A 62 -13.19 -6.87 -1.41
C GLN A 62 -12.52 -6.12 -2.56
N GLU A 63 -11.75 -6.84 -3.38
CA GLU A 63 -11.08 -6.23 -4.52
C GLU A 63 -12.10 -5.70 -5.54
N PRO A 64 -11.97 -4.44 -6.01
CA PRO A 64 -12.87 -3.91 -7.02
C PRO A 64 -12.65 -4.62 -8.36
N GLU A 65 -13.70 -4.71 -9.18
CA GLU A 65 -13.53 -5.11 -10.58
C GLU A 65 -12.73 -4.03 -11.31
N VAL A 66 -11.67 -4.46 -12.01
CA VAL A 66 -10.77 -3.57 -12.75
C VAL A 66 -10.61 -4.09 -14.18
N LYS A 67 -10.67 -3.17 -15.15
CA LYS A 67 -10.33 -3.44 -16.55
C LYS A 67 -9.20 -2.54 -16.97
N VAL A 68 -8.15 -3.11 -17.55
CA VAL A 68 -7.02 -2.34 -18.10
C VAL A 68 -6.94 -2.57 -19.59
N TYR A 69 -6.90 -1.48 -20.36
CA TYR A 69 -6.91 -1.53 -21.82
C TYR A 69 -6.13 -0.33 -22.41
N SER A 70 -6.02 -0.30 -23.74
CA SER A 70 -5.24 0.70 -24.48
C SER A 70 -3.79 0.81 -23.97
N VAL A 71 -3.13 -0.34 -23.76
CA VAL A 71 -1.73 -0.38 -23.33
C VAL A 71 -0.83 0.11 -24.46
N HIS A 72 0.01 1.10 -24.18
CA HIS A 72 0.94 1.70 -25.15
C HIS A 72 2.27 2.09 -24.48
N GLU A 73 3.26 2.44 -25.29
CA GLU A 73 4.54 2.96 -24.78
C GLU A 73 4.34 4.36 -24.21
N GLY A 74 4.84 4.59 -22.99
CA GLY A 74 4.80 5.91 -22.35
C GLY A 74 5.98 6.80 -22.74
N ALA A 75 6.06 7.98 -22.13
CA ALA A 75 7.19 8.90 -22.34
C ALA A 75 8.53 8.31 -21.86
N ASP A 76 8.50 7.48 -20.81
CA ASP A 76 9.62 6.63 -20.39
C ASP A 76 9.46 5.26 -21.08
N PRO A 77 10.38 4.88 -21.99
CA PRO A 77 10.29 3.60 -22.72
C PRO A 77 10.31 2.36 -21.81
N LYS A 78 10.67 2.50 -20.53
CA LYS A 78 10.62 1.39 -19.56
C LYS A 78 9.26 1.26 -18.88
N LYS A 79 8.34 2.18 -19.15
CA LYS A 79 7.06 2.30 -18.45
C LYS A 79 5.92 2.42 -19.45
N LYS A 80 5.18 1.32 -19.59
CA LYS A 80 3.94 1.32 -20.39
C LYS A 80 2.87 2.18 -19.74
N GLU A 81 2.04 2.82 -20.53
CA GLU A 81 0.88 3.57 -20.09
C GLU A 81 -0.40 2.86 -20.56
N ALA A 82 -1.49 3.02 -19.80
CA ALA A 82 -2.77 2.40 -20.10
C ALA A 82 -3.92 3.18 -19.46
N ILE A 83 -5.14 2.81 -19.84
CA ILE A 83 -6.36 3.24 -19.15
C ILE A 83 -6.85 2.10 -18.26
N MET A 84 -7.10 2.42 -17.00
CA MET A 84 -7.75 1.55 -16.03
C MET A 84 -9.17 2.04 -15.78
N GLU A 85 -10.16 1.17 -16.00
CA GLU A 85 -11.54 1.39 -15.60
C GLU A 85 -11.83 0.66 -14.30
N VAL A 86 -12.35 1.40 -13.32
CA VAL A 86 -12.58 0.93 -11.94
C VAL A 86 -13.63 1.81 -11.28
N LYS A 87 -14.65 1.20 -10.65
CA LYS A 87 -15.74 1.93 -9.98
C LYS A 87 -16.40 3.01 -10.87
N GLY A 88 -16.50 2.76 -12.18
CA GLY A 88 -17.02 3.71 -13.17
C GLY A 88 -16.08 4.87 -13.54
N ASN A 89 -14.88 4.93 -12.96
CA ASN A 89 -13.86 5.93 -13.29
C ASN A 89 -12.88 5.38 -14.33
N LYS A 90 -12.37 6.26 -15.19
CA LYS A 90 -11.27 5.97 -16.13
C LYS A 90 -10.02 6.70 -15.68
N LEU A 91 -8.98 5.94 -15.37
CA LEU A 91 -7.73 6.43 -14.78
C LEU A 91 -6.58 6.17 -15.74
N ALA A 92 -5.75 7.19 -15.99
CA ALA A 92 -4.44 6.96 -16.61
C ALA A 92 -3.55 6.24 -15.59
N VAL A 93 -2.90 5.16 -16.02
CA VAL A 93 -2.02 4.36 -15.16
C VAL A 93 -0.73 4.03 -15.88
N THR A 94 0.33 3.83 -15.09
CA THR A 94 1.67 3.51 -15.62
C THR A 94 2.12 2.16 -15.08
N ARG A 95 2.70 1.31 -15.92
CA ARG A 95 3.28 0.03 -15.51
C ARG A 95 4.61 0.27 -14.82
N GLY A 96 4.78 -0.35 -13.67
CA GLY A 96 6.04 -0.35 -12.94
C GLY A 96 6.17 -1.60 -12.09
N TRP A 97 7.06 -1.56 -11.12
CA TRP A 97 7.23 -2.63 -10.14
C TRP A 97 7.41 -2.08 -8.73
N GLN A 98 7.05 -2.89 -7.74
CA GLN A 98 7.32 -2.66 -6.33
C GLN A 98 7.88 -3.92 -5.69
N LYS A 99 8.59 -3.77 -4.57
CA LYS A 99 9.06 -4.91 -3.78
C LYS A 99 7.92 -5.47 -2.93
N ASP A 100 7.64 -6.76 -3.08
CA ASP A 100 6.81 -7.54 -2.17
C ASP A 100 7.70 -8.32 -1.19
N TYR A 101 7.57 -8.00 0.09
CA TYR A 101 8.35 -8.55 1.19
C TYR A 101 7.64 -9.65 1.97
N ARG A 102 6.43 -10.06 1.56
CA ARG A 102 5.64 -11.08 2.27
C ARG A 102 6.36 -12.42 2.40
N ARG A 103 7.14 -12.81 1.39
CA ARG A 103 7.89 -14.08 1.37
C ARG A 103 9.34 -13.95 1.83
N ASP A 104 10.01 -12.88 1.44
CA ASP A 104 11.39 -12.57 1.84
C ASP A 104 11.44 -11.13 2.37
N LYS A 105 11.45 -11.00 3.69
CA LYS A 105 11.49 -9.71 4.39
C LYS A 105 12.78 -8.91 4.21
N LYS A 106 13.85 -9.55 3.71
CA LYS A 106 15.16 -8.90 3.53
C LYS A 106 15.35 -8.43 2.10
N ARG A 107 15.12 -9.30 1.12
CA ARG A 107 15.37 -8.98 -0.30
C ARG A 107 14.12 -8.48 -1.02
N GLY A 108 12.95 -8.96 -0.59
CA GLY A 108 11.72 -8.79 -1.34
C GLY A 108 11.78 -9.46 -2.72
N SER A 109 10.64 -9.48 -3.40
CA SER A 109 10.51 -9.93 -4.78
C SER A 109 9.88 -8.82 -5.61
N ASP A 110 10.29 -8.69 -6.88
CA ASP A 110 9.73 -7.67 -7.76
C ASP A 110 8.35 -8.11 -8.24
N VAL A 111 7.35 -7.26 -7.99
CA VAL A 111 5.98 -7.46 -8.46
C VAL A 111 5.62 -6.33 -9.38
N TYR A 112 5.26 -6.66 -10.62
CA TYR A 112 4.82 -5.68 -11.60
C TYR A 112 3.37 -5.29 -11.36
N CYS A 113 3.12 -3.99 -11.22
CA CYS A 113 1.82 -3.42 -10.91
C CYS A 113 1.50 -2.19 -11.76
N TRP A 114 0.23 -1.81 -11.77
CA TRP A 114 -0.24 -0.56 -12.36
C TRP A 114 -0.25 0.52 -11.29
N PHE A 115 0.45 1.63 -11.56
CA PHE A 115 0.56 2.76 -10.66
C PHE A 115 -0.61 3.69 -10.88
N ILE A 116 -1.38 3.93 -9.82
CA ILE A 116 -2.45 4.92 -9.81
C ILE A 116 -1.83 6.27 -9.45
N HIS A 117 -2.08 7.27 -10.29
CA HIS A 117 -1.58 8.64 -10.10
C HIS A 117 -2.51 9.46 -9.22
N ASN A 118 -2.15 10.74 -9.00
CA ASN A 118 -2.98 11.74 -8.31
C ASN A 118 -3.51 11.26 -6.95
N ASN A 119 -2.62 10.67 -6.14
CA ASN A 119 -2.90 10.16 -4.80
C ASN A 119 -4.12 9.21 -4.74
N GLY A 120 -4.33 8.42 -5.80
CA GLY A 120 -5.41 7.44 -5.84
C GLY A 120 -6.78 8.00 -6.19
N LYS A 121 -6.89 9.26 -6.62
CA LYS A 121 -8.18 9.90 -6.96
C LYS A 121 -8.97 9.04 -7.97
N GLY A 122 -10.21 8.68 -7.61
CA GLY A 122 -11.09 7.84 -8.42
C GLY A 122 -10.86 6.34 -8.29
N PHE A 123 -9.76 5.92 -7.65
CA PHE A 123 -9.51 4.53 -7.25
C PHE A 123 -9.97 4.28 -5.82
N VAL A 124 -9.57 5.16 -4.89
CA VAL A 124 -10.09 5.20 -3.52
C VAL A 124 -11.30 6.14 -3.44
N ASP A 125 -12.20 5.86 -2.49
CA ASP A 125 -13.52 6.52 -2.39
C ASP A 125 -13.45 7.99 -1.91
N GLY A 126 -12.28 8.47 -1.46
CA GLY A 126 -12.06 9.83 -0.97
C GLY A 126 -10.71 10.43 -1.38
N SER A 127 -10.33 11.55 -0.77
CA SER A 127 -8.96 12.08 -0.86
C SER A 127 -8.03 11.30 0.06
N TYR A 128 -6.75 11.17 -0.29
CA TYR A 128 -5.76 10.50 0.57
C TYR A 128 -5.72 11.09 1.99
N THR A 129 -6.00 12.39 2.14
CA THR A 129 -6.05 13.10 3.41
C THR A 129 -7.17 12.61 4.33
N ASN A 130 -8.26 12.05 3.79
CA ASN A 130 -9.34 11.46 4.59
C ASN A 130 -8.91 10.20 5.35
N TYR A 131 -7.79 9.60 4.96
CA TYR A 131 -7.24 8.41 5.61
C TYR A 131 -6.05 8.70 6.52
N ILE A 132 -5.70 9.99 6.67
CA ILE A 132 -4.73 10.43 7.65
C ILE A 132 -5.47 10.55 8.99
N LEU A 133 -4.99 9.83 10.00
CA LEU A 133 -5.51 9.92 11.36
C LEU A 133 -4.72 11.00 12.12
N PRO A 134 -5.27 12.21 12.34
CA PRO A 134 -4.52 13.32 12.93
C PRO A 134 -4.11 13.07 14.39
N GLN A 135 -4.73 12.10 15.05
CA GLN A 135 -4.54 11.84 16.48
C GLN A 135 -3.52 10.72 16.75
N LEU A 136 -2.96 10.06 15.74
CA LEU A 136 -1.89 9.08 15.96
C LEU A 136 -0.55 9.73 16.34
N ASP A 137 -0.41 11.04 16.13
CA ASP A 137 0.74 11.81 16.63
C ASP A 137 0.64 12.13 18.14
N SER A 138 -0.51 11.88 18.79
CA SER A 138 -0.68 12.15 20.22
C SER A 138 0.09 11.20 21.15
N PHE A 139 0.69 10.12 20.62
CA PHE A 139 1.62 9.25 21.36
C PHE A 139 3.04 9.82 21.40
N LEU A 140 3.34 10.84 20.59
CA LEU A 140 4.51 11.68 20.75
C LEU A 140 4.14 12.80 21.72
N SER A 141 3.94 12.45 22.99
CA SER A 141 4.00 13.46 24.06
C SER A 141 5.32 14.21 23.91
N ALA A 142 5.20 15.55 23.81
CA ALA A 142 6.25 16.51 23.54
C ALA A 142 7.62 16.15 24.17
N LEU A 143 8.67 16.27 23.37
CA LEU A 143 10.03 16.46 23.88
C LEU A 143 10.11 17.77 24.66
#